data_AF-A0A2E7PNU6-F1
#
_entry.id   AF-A0A2E7PNU6-F1
#
_cell.length_a   1.000
_cell.length_b   1.000
_cell.length_c   1.000
_cell.angle_alpha   90.00
_cell.angle_beta   90.00
_cell.angle_gamma   90.00
#
_symmetry.space_group_name_H-M   'P 1'
#
loop_
_entity.id
_entity.type
_entity.pdbx_description
1 polymer ?
#
loop_
_entity_poly.entity_id
_entity_poly.type
_entity_poly.pdbx_seq_one_letter_code
_entity_poly.pdbx_strand_id
1 'polypeptide(L)'
;MSKSQRTYNDLPRHIEALRAAGLLMVVDREINKDTEMHPLVRWQYRGGMAEAERKAWLFTNVTDSKGREYDMPVLLCGLAGSPAIYEVGIGCPLDEVSGKWNAAIQNPLAGEVVSSDAAACHEIIFEGAELSSGNGLDALAVPISTPGWDVAPFTSSSHYITSDPETGIQNMGTYRGQLKTPTRLGMNTSTELRTGGYVNWLAWKEKGEPMPCAVVIGCPPVVSYASVQKVPEGIDELEVAGALVGEPLPLVKCRTVDLMVPAEAEIVIEGYVDTEYLEPEAPFGESHGHVN
;
A
#
# COMPACT_ATOMS: atom_id res chain seq x y z
N MET A 1 -12.87 21.34 -18.59
CA MET A 1 -11.43 21.49 -18.27
C MET A 1 -10.70 20.34 -18.93
N SER A 2 -9.67 20.63 -19.72
CA SER A 2 -8.83 19.60 -20.37
C SER A 2 -8.21 18.75 -19.27
N LYS A 3 -8.57 17.46 -19.15
CA LYS A 3 -7.80 16.53 -18.32
C LYS A 3 -6.38 16.55 -18.89
N SER A 4 -5.43 17.17 -18.19
CA SER A 4 -4.01 17.07 -18.52
C SER A 4 -3.71 15.58 -18.73
N GLN A 5 -3.08 15.25 -19.85
CA GLN A 5 -2.74 13.88 -20.16
C GLN A 5 -1.57 13.48 -19.25
N ARG A 6 -1.91 12.85 -18.11
CA ARG A 6 -0.95 12.34 -17.11
C ARG A 6 0.17 11.56 -17.77
N THR A 7 1.39 11.73 -17.28
CA THR A 7 2.59 11.04 -17.78
C THR A 7 2.83 9.70 -17.09
N TYR A 8 2.12 9.42 -16.00
CA TYR A 8 2.24 8.17 -15.22
C TYR A 8 0.93 7.37 -15.16
N ASN A 9 1.05 6.13 -14.66
CA ASN A 9 -0.05 5.20 -14.45
C ASN A 9 -0.53 5.24 -12.99
N ASP A 10 -1.83 5.47 -12.79
CA ASP A 10 -2.52 5.02 -11.58
C ASP A 10 -2.60 3.48 -11.56
N LEU A 11 -3.08 2.88 -10.46
CA LEU A 11 -3.09 1.41 -10.34
C LEU A 11 -3.89 0.72 -11.46
N PRO A 12 -5.09 1.17 -11.87
CA PRO A 12 -5.82 0.54 -12.95
C PRO A 12 -5.07 0.60 -14.29
N ARG A 13 -4.45 1.73 -14.63
CA ARG A 13 -3.61 1.83 -15.84
C ARG A 13 -2.36 0.98 -15.74
N HIS A 14 -1.78 0.83 -14.55
CA HIS A 14 -0.63 -0.05 -14.33
C HIS A 14 -0.98 -1.52 -14.56
N ILE A 15 -2.14 -1.97 -14.06
CA ILE A 15 -2.64 -3.34 -14.33
C ILE A 15 -2.77 -3.57 -15.83
N GLU A 16 -3.32 -2.62 -16.58
CA GLU A 16 -3.44 -2.73 -18.04
C GLU A 16 -2.08 -2.65 -18.76
N ALA A 17 -1.13 -1.86 -18.26
CA ALA A 17 0.24 -1.85 -18.77
C ALA A 17 0.93 -3.21 -18.57
N LEU A 18 0.76 -3.84 -17.41
CA LEU A 18 1.24 -5.20 -17.16
C LEU A 18 0.58 -6.23 -18.07
N ARG A 19 -0.72 -6.10 -18.33
CA ARG A 19 -1.44 -6.94 -19.30
C ARG A 19 -0.86 -6.80 -20.69
N ALA A 20 -0.67 -5.57 -21.16
CA ALA A 20 -0.11 -5.28 -22.48
C ALA A 20 1.33 -5.79 -22.63
N ALA A 21 2.13 -5.76 -21.56
CA ALA A 21 3.48 -6.32 -21.51
C ALA A 21 3.51 -7.86 -21.38
N GLY A 22 2.35 -8.52 -21.27
CA GLY A 22 2.27 -9.96 -21.03
C GLY A 22 2.78 -10.37 -19.65
N LEU A 23 2.84 -9.45 -18.69
CA LEU A 23 3.32 -9.66 -17.31
C LEU A 23 2.18 -9.91 -16.31
N LEU A 24 0.92 -9.86 -16.74
CA LEU A 24 -0.25 -10.13 -15.92
C LEU A 24 -0.85 -11.51 -16.20
N MET A 25 -1.12 -12.26 -15.14
CA MET A 25 -1.99 -13.44 -15.14
C MET A 25 -3.32 -13.06 -14.52
N VAL A 26 -4.43 -13.32 -15.22
CA VAL A 26 -5.78 -13.13 -14.67
C VAL A 26 -6.38 -14.49 -14.32
N VAL A 27 -6.94 -14.58 -13.12
CA VAL A 27 -7.59 -15.78 -12.60
C VAL A 27 -9.04 -15.44 -12.30
N ASP A 28 -9.93 -15.79 -13.23
CA ASP A 28 -11.37 -15.53 -13.17
C ASP A 28 -12.19 -16.71 -12.61
N ARG A 29 -11.55 -17.87 -12.42
CA ARG A 29 -12.17 -18.96 -11.66
C ARG A 29 -12.31 -18.53 -10.20
N GLU A 30 -13.32 -19.07 -9.51
CA GLU A 30 -13.42 -18.95 -8.07
C GLU A 30 -12.10 -19.36 -7.40
N ILE A 31 -11.65 -18.54 -6.47
CA ILE A 31 -10.43 -18.79 -5.69
C ILE A 31 -10.59 -18.36 -4.23
N ASN A 32 -10.16 -19.23 -3.33
CA ASN A 32 -10.18 -18.97 -1.91
C ASN A 32 -8.95 -18.16 -1.46
N LYS A 33 -9.17 -16.96 -0.93
CA LYS A 33 -8.10 -16.04 -0.49
C LYS A 33 -7.30 -16.55 0.72
N ASP A 34 -7.89 -17.41 1.55
CA ASP A 34 -7.27 -17.90 2.78
C ASP A 34 -6.33 -19.09 2.51
N THR A 35 -6.56 -19.83 1.43
CA THR A 35 -5.91 -21.14 1.22
C THR A 35 -5.25 -21.31 -0.15
N GLU A 36 -5.71 -20.63 -1.20
CA GLU A 36 -5.24 -20.89 -2.58
C GLU A 36 -4.35 -19.78 -3.14
N MET A 37 -4.72 -18.50 -2.94
CA MET A 37 -4.07 -17.37 -3.61
C MET A 37 -2.56 -17.33 -3.40
N HIS A 38 -2.11 -17.21 -2.15
CA HIS A 38 -0.67 -17.08 -1.88
C HIS A 38 0.13 -18.35 -2.18
N PRO A 39 -0.35 -19.57 -1.92
CA PRO A 39 0.33 -20.78 -2.39
C PRO A 39 0.54 -20.81 -3.90
N LEU A 40 -0.46 -20.41 -4.69
CA LEU A 40 -0.37 -20.31 -6.14
C LEU A 40 0.66 -19.27 -6.57
N VAL A 41 0.62 -18.06 -6.00
CA VAL A 41 1.58 -17.00 -6.34
C VAL A 41 2.99 -17.37 -5.88
N ARG A 42 3.14 -17.96 -4.69
CA ARG A 42 4.43 -18.36 -4.12
C ARG A 42 5.14 -19.44 -4.94
N TRP A 43 4.39 -20.29 -5.64
CA TRP A 43 4.95 -21.30 -6.53
C TRP A 43 5.93 -20.71 -7.56
N GLN A 44 5.66 -19.51 -8.08
CA GLN A 44 6.55 -18.84 -9.06
C GLN A 44 7.94 -18.50 -8.50
N TYR A 45 8.07 -18.37 -7.17
CA TYR A 45 9.35 -18.09 -6.50
C TYR A 45 10.05 -19.35 -6.00
N ARG A 46 9.36 -20.49 -5.95
CA ARG A 46 9.90 -21.78 -5.44
C ARG A 46 10.36 -22.73 -6.55
N GLY A 47 10.75 -22.16 -7.70
CA GLY A 47 11.20 -22.92 -8.87
C GLY A 47 10.08 -23.33 -9.83
N GLY A 48 8.86 -22.84 -9.63
CA GLY A 48 7.74 -23.07 -10.55
C GLY A 48 7.86 -22.33 -11.88
N MET A 49 8.53 -21.18 -11.90
CA MET A 49 8.73 -20.35 -13.09
C MET A 49 10.15 -19.78 -13.10
N ALA A 50 10.73 -19.58 -14.29
CA ALA A 50 11.95 -18.78 -14.39
C ALA A 50 11.65 -17.32 -14.00
N GLU A 51 12.65 -16.58 -13.52
CA GLU A 51 12.46 -15.20 -13.07
C GLU A 51 11.87 -14.29 -14.15
N ALA A 52 12.33 -14.44 -15.40
CA ALA A 52 11.83 -13.70 -16.55
C ALA A 52 10.36 -14.02 -16.91
N GLU A 53 9.83 -15.14 -16.42
CA GLU A 53 8.45 -15.57 -16.69
C GLU A 53 7.47 -15.17 -15.57
N ARG A 54 7.98 -14.76 -14.41
CA ARG A 54 7.15 -14.38 -13.24
C ARG A 54 6.12 -13.33 -13.62
N LYS A 55 4.92 -13.46 -13.03
CA LYS A 55 3.77 -12.61 -13.33
C LYS A 55 3.28 -11.86 -12.10
N ALA A 56 2.58 -10.77 -12.36
CA ALA A 56 1.56 -10.24 -11.46
C ALA A 56 0.29 -11.10 -11.60
N TRP A 57 -0.49 -11.21 -10.54
CA TRP A 57 -1.68 -12.05 -10.51
C TRP A 57 -2.90 -11.21 -10.10
N LEU A 58 -3.91 -11.16 -10.96
CA LEU A 58 -5.18 -10.49 -10.67
C LEU A 58 -6.27 -11.55 -10.50
N PHE A 59 -6.81 -11.65 -9.29
CA PHE A 59 -7.91 -12.54 -8.95
C PHE A 59 -9.21 -11.75 -8.92
N THR A 60 -10.20 -12.15 -9.73
CA THR A 60 -11.42 -11.36 -9.94
C THR A 60 -12.68 -12.02 -9.35
N ASN A 61 -12.58 -13.29 -8.94
CA ASN A 61 -13.67 -14.06 -8.34
C ASN A 61 -13.21 -14.66 -7.01
N VAL A 62 -13.31 -13.87 -5.94
CA VAL A 62 -12.64 -14.13 -4.66
C VAL A 62 -13.64 -14.57 -3.59
N THR A 63 -13.31 -15.67 -2.90
CA THR A 63 -14.06 -16.18 -1.75
C THR A 63 -13.16 -16.41 -0.53
N ASP A 64 -13.75 -16.64 0.65
CA ASP A 64 -13.03 -17.12 1.84
C ASP A 64 -13.42 -18.55 2.23
N SER A 65 -12.76 -19.10 3.26
CA SER A 65 -13.01 -20.46 3.76
C SER A 65 -14.39 -20.64 4.42
N LYS A 66 -15.12 -19.55 4.64
CA LYS A 66 -16.49 -19.55 5.17
C LYS A 66 -17.53 -19.40 4.05
N GLY A 67 -17.10 -19.30 2.80
CA GLY A 67 -17.98 -19.10 1.64
C GLY A 67 -18.45 -17.65 1.48
N ARG A 68 -17.81 -16.68 2.13
CA ARG A 68 -18.05 -15.26 1.84
C ARG A 68 -17.49 -14.92 0.48
N GLU A 69 -18.30 -14.25 -0.34
CA GLU A 69 -17.88 -13.67 -1.62
C GLU A 69 -17.43 -12.21 -1.41
N TYR A 70 -16.48 -11.78 -2.23
CA TYR A 70 -15.95 -10.42 -2.23
C TYR A 70 -16.22 -9.76 -3.58
N ASP A 71 -16.63 -8.49 -3.54
CA ASP A 71 -16.96 -7.67 -4.71
C ASP A 71 -15.75 -6.91 -5.28
N MET A 72 -14.56 -7.15 -4.74
CA MET A 72 -13.32 -6.51 -5.16
C MET A 72 -12.28 -7.53 -5.66
N PRO A 73 -11.52 -7.20 -6.71
CA PRO A 73 -10.41 -8.02 -7.16
C PRO A 73 -9.20 -7.89 -6.22
N VAL A 74 -8.33 -8.89 -6.22
CA VAL A 74 -7.08 -8.89 -5.47
C VAL A 74 -5.90 -8.95 -6.45
N LEU A 75 -5.04 -7.94 -6.41
CA LEU A 75 -3.79 -7.92 -7.17
C LEU A 75 -2.62 -8.34 -6.28
N LEU A 76 -1.93 -9.42 -6.64
CA LEU A 76 -0.71 -9.88 -6.00
C LEU A 76 0.49 -9.74 -6.93
N CYS A 77 1.65 -9.39 -6.37
CA CYS A 77 2.90 -9.19 -7.10
C CYS A 77 2.84 -8.13 -8.22
N GLY A 78 1.84 -7.24 -8.18
CA GLY A 78 1.62 -6.20 -9.20
C GLY A 78 2.64 -5.06 -9.23
N LEU A 79 3.39 -4.84 -8.16
CA LEU A 79 4.30 -3.69 -8.06
C LEU A 79 5.75 -4.05 -8.40
N ALA A 80 6.33 -5.06 -7.74
CA ALA A 80 7.73 -5.46 -7.91
C ALA A 80 7.89 -6.99 -7.83
N GLY A 81 6.94 -7.75 -8.38
CA GLY A 81 7.02 -9.22 -8.39
C GLY A 81 8.14 -9.80 -9.27
N SER A 82 8.70 -8.98 -10.15
CA SER A 82 9.89 -9.27 -10.95
C SER A 82 10.52 -7.93 -11.37
N PRO A 83 11.80 -7.94 -11.83
CA PRO A 83 12.42 -6.73 -12.35
C PRO A 83 11.63 -6.10 -13.52
N ALA A 84 11.07 -6.92 -14.41
CA ALA A 84 10.25 -6.44 -15.53
C ALA A 84 8.94 -5.76 -15.07
N ILE A 85 8.29 -6.28 -14.03
CA ILE A 85 7.09 -5.65 -13.45
C ILE A 85 7.46 -4.29 -12.82
N TYR A 86 8.62 -4.22 -12.16
CA TYR A 86 9.14 -2.98 -11.60
C TYR A 86 9.44 -1.95 -12.69
N GLU A 87 10.08 -2.33 -13.81
CA GLU A 87 10.34 -1.43 -14.95
C GLU A 87 9.05 -0.82 -15.51
N VAL A 88 7.98 -1.60 -15.62
CA VAL A 88 6.67 -1.08 -16.06
C VAL A 88 6.12 -0.04 -15.09
N GLY A 89 6.21 -0.30 -13.78
CA GLY A 89 5.66 0.62 -12.77
C GLY A 89 6.51 1.88 -12.56
N ILE A 90 7.83 1.76 -12.60
CA ILE A 90 8.76 2.91 -12.47
C ILE A 90 8.85 3.70 -13.77
N GLY A 91 8.49 3.09 -14.91
CA GLY A 91 8.46 3.74 -16.22
C GLY A 91 9.84 4.04 -16.81
N CYS A 92 10.86 3.24 -16.48
CA CYS A 92 12.19 3.30 -17.11
C CYS A 92 12.91 1.94 -17.02
N PRO A 93 13.92 1.70 -17.88
CA PRO A 93 14.79 0.53 -17.77
C PRO A 93 15.57 0.47 -16.43
N LEU A 94 15.94 -0.73 -15.99
CA LEU A 94 16.64 -0.94 -14.71
C LEU A 94 17.96 -0.19 -14.56
N ASP A 95 18.71 0.00 -15.64
CA ASP A 95 20.00 0.72 -15.62
C ASP A 95 19.84 2.23 -15.43
N GLU A 96 18.65 2.77 -15.68
CA GLU A 96 18.30 4.18 -15.45
C GLU A 96 17.72 4.44 -14.05
N VAL A 97 17.22 3.40 -13.37
CA VAL A 97 16.50 3.51 -12.08
C VAL A 97 17.31 4.29 -11.04
N SER A 98 18.60 4.01 -10.88
CA SER A 98 19.43 4.69 -9.89
C SER A 98 19.56 6.19 -10.17
N GLY A 99 19.74 6.58 -11.44
CA GLY A 99 19.78 7.98 -11.84
C GLY A 99 18.45 8.70 -11.58
N LYS A 100 17.34 8.02 -11.88
CA LYS A 100 15.98 8.52 -11.67
C LYS A 100 15.68 8.79 -10.19
N TRP A 101 16.01 7.87 -9.30
CA TRP A 101 15.88 8.06 -7.85
C TRP A 101 16.75 9.20 -7.33
N ASN A 102 18.01 9.27 -7.75
CA ASN A 102 18.91 10.33 -7.30
C ASN A 102 18.39 11.71 -7.72
N ALA A 103 17.90 11.85 -8.95
CA ALA A 103 17.30 13.08 -9.44
C ALA A 103 16.04 13.46 -8.65
N ALA A 104 15.17 12.49 -8.37
CA ALA A 104 13.92 12.70 -7.64
C ALA A 104 14.15 13.13 -6.18
N ILE A 105 15.07 12.47 -5.46
CA ILE A 105 15.42 12.82 -4.07
C ILE A 105 16.07 14.20 -3.99
N GLN A 106 16.86 14.60 -4.99
CA GLN A 106 17.48 15.93 -5.03
C GLN A 106 16.51 17.05 -5.41
N ASN A 107 15.40 16.71 -6.07
CA ASN A 107 14.43 17.68 -6.59
C ASN A 107 13.00 17.20 -6.31
N PRO A 108 12.60 17.04 -5.04
CA PRO A 108 11.23 16.63 -4.69
C PRO A 108 10.21 17.63 -5.26
N LEU A 109 9.06 17.11 -5.70
CA LEU A 109 7.99 17.90 -6.28
C LEU A 109 6.76 17.87 -5.38
N ALA A 110 6.43 19.01 -4.76
CA ALA A 110 5.23 19.16 -3.95
C ALA A 110 3.98 18.70 -4.73
N GLY A 111 3.11 17.94 -4.05
CA GLY A 111 1.85 17.47 -4.63
C GLY A 111 0.87 18.60 -4.90
N GLU A 112 -0.05 18.37 -5.84
CA GLU A 112 -1.17 19.28 -6.13
C GLU A 112 -2.37 18.91 -5.26
N VAL A 113 -2.80 19.82 -4.39
CA VAL A 113 -4.01 19.60 -3.58
C VAL A 113 -5.26 19.72 -4.45
N VAL A 114 -6.02 18.64 -4.56
CA VAL A 114 -7.29 18.58 -5.29
C VAL A 114 -8.49 18.56 -4.35
N SER A 115 -9.66 18.95 -4.87
CA SER A 115 -10.92 18.85 -4.14
C SER A 115 -11.37 17.40 -3.96
N SER A 116 -12.15 17.14 -2.91
CA SER A 116 -12.78 15.82 -2.68
C SER A 116 -13.52 15.27 -3.91
N ASP A 117 -14.26 16.12 -4.64
CA ASP A 117 -15.02 15.71 -5.83
C ASP A 117 -14.14 15.29 -7.02
N ALA A 118 -12.83 15.58 -6.96
CA ALA A 118 -11.85 15.21 -7.97
C ALA A 118 -10.98 14.01 -7.53
N ALA A 119 -11.17 13.50 -6.30
CA ALA A 119 -10.41 12.39 -5.75
C ALA A 119 -11.18 11.08 -5.88
N ALA A 120 -10.62 10.13 -6.61
CA ALA A 120 -11.21 8.80 -6.83
C ALA A 120 -11.36 8.04 -5.50
N CYS A 121 -10.42 8.21 -4.56
CA CYS A 121 -10.47 7.58 -3.25
C CYS A 121 -11.65 8.06 -2.36
N HIS A 122 -12.38 9.11 -2.76
CA HIS A 122 -13.55 9.63 -2.05
C HIS A 122 -14.88 9.27 -2.73
N GLU A 123 -14.89 8.41 -3.76
CA GLU A 123 -16.12 7.98 -4.43
C GLU A 123 -17.03 7.13 -3.54
N ILE A 124 -16.45 6.33 -2.65
CA ILE A 124 -17.17 5.48 -1.68
C ILE A 124 -16.61 5.77 -0.29
N ILE A 125 -17.49 6.15 0.65
CA ILE A 125 -17.11 6.56 2.01
C ILE A 125 -17.97 5.78 3.01
N PHE A 126 -17.31 5.12 3.95
CA PHE A 126 -17.94 4.48 5.11
C PHE A 126 -17.33 5.06 6.38
N GLU A 127 -18.17 5.54 7.31
CA GLU A 127 -17.72 6.17 8.55
C GLU A 127 -18.55 5.66 9.75
N GLY A 128 -18.00 5.79 10.96
CA GLY A 128 -18.71 5.49 12.21
C GLY A 128 -19.28 4.07 12.28
N ALA A 129 -20.58 3.94 12.53
CA ALA A 129 -21.25 2.65 12.74
C ALA A 129 -21.31 1.78 11.48
N GLU A 130 -21.17 2.36 10.29
CA GLU A 130 -21.19 1.62 9.01
C GLU A 130 -20.00 0.66 8.91
N LEU A 131 -18.85 1.04 9.45
CA LEU A 131 -17.64 0.20 9.49
C LEU A 131 -17.85 -1.12 10.26
N SER A 132 -18.80 -1.15 11.20
CA SER A 132 -19.13 -2.36 11.96
C SER A 132 -20.26 -3.19 11.33
N SER A 133 -20.79 -2.75 10.18
CA SER A 133 -21.91 -3.38 9.48
C SER A 133 -21.48 -4.16 8.23
N GLY A 134 -20.21 -4.59 8.20
CA GLY A 134 -19.62 -5.35 7.09
C GLY A 134 -18.90 -4.50 6.04
N ASN A 135 -18.82 -3.18 6.25
CA ASN A 135 -18.11 -2.21 5.38
C ASN A 135 -16.75 -1.77 5.96
N GLY A 136 -16.29 -2.42 7.04
CA GLY A 136 -15.00 -2.13 7.67
C GLY A 136 -13.85 -2.91 7.02
N LEU A 137 -12.80 -3.14 7.80
CA LEU A 137 -11.64 -3.93 7.38
C LEU A 137 -11.99 -5.37 7.00
N ASP A 138 -13.11 -5.90 7.49
CA ASP A 138 -13.60 -7.23 7.15
C ASP A 138 -14.25 -7.31 5.76
N ALA A 139 -14.56 -6.17 5.13
CA ALA A 139 -14.95 -6.09 3.72
C ALA A 139 -13.79 -6.40 2.77
N LEU A 140 -12.54 -6.22 3.23
CA LEU A 140 -11.37 -6.36 2.38
C LEU A 140 -11.01 -7.83 2.16
N ALA A 141 -10.75 -8.18 0.89
CA ALA A 141 -10.32 -9.51 0.47
C ALA A 141 -8.84 -9.78 0.77
N VAL A 142 -8.38 -9.52 2.00
CA VAL A 142 -6.98 -9.71 2.40
C VAL A 142 -6.66 -11.20 2.49
N PRO A 143 -5.70 -11.71 1.70
CA PRO A 143 -5.35 -13.13 1.71
C PRO A 143 -4.46 -13.48 2.90
N ILE A 144 -4.36 -14.77 3.21
CA ILE A 144 -3.38 -15.28 4.18
C ILE A 144 -2.10 -15.62 3.41
N SER A 145 -0.96 -15.04 3.80
CA SER A 145 0.32 -15.22 3.09
C SER A 145 0.86 -16.63 3.27
N THR A 146 0.84 -17.13 4.50
CA THR A 146 1.37 -18.44 4.87
C THR A 146 0.29 -19.24 5.60
N PRO A 147 -0.62 -19.91 4.87
CA PRO A 147 -1.68 -20.71 5.47
C PRO A 147 -1.14 -21.73 6.46
N GLY A 148 -1.71 -21.74 7.67
CA GLY A 148 -1.30 -22.59 8.79
C GLY A 148 -0.15 -22.05 9.65
N TRP A 149 0.45 -20.91 9.30
CA TRP A 149 1.58 -20.31 10.02
C TRP A 149 1.35 -18.85 10.41
N ASP A 150 0.74 -18.05 9.53
CA ASP A 150 0.35 -16.67 9.89
C ASP A 150 -0.82 -16.70 10.89
N VAL A 151 -0.80 -15.81 11.88
CA VAL A 151 -1.88 -15.73 12.89
C VAL A 151 -3.17 -15.09 12.41
N ALA A 152 -3.11 -14.34 11.31
CA ALA A 152 -4.23 -13.59 10.74
C ALA A 152 -3.93 -13.24 9.27
N PRO A 153 -4.91 -12.74 8.51
CA PRO A 153 -4.65 -12.02 7.26
C PRO A 153 -3.84 -10.74 7.52
N PHE A 154 -2.93 -10.44 6.59
CA PHE A 154 -2.06 -9.26 6.65
C PHE A 154 -2.08 -8.49 5.34
N THR A 155 -2.24 -7.17 5.41
CA THR A 155 -1.88 -6.30 4.31
C THR A 155 -0.36 -6.18 4.27
N SER A 156 0.26 -6.39 3.10
CA SER A 156 1.72 -6.42 2.94
C SER A 156 2.26 -5.27 2.09
N SER A 157 1.37 -4.52 1.44
CA SER A 157 1.67 -3.31 0.67
C SER A 157 0.74 -2.18 1.12
N SER A 158 0.64 -1.99 2.44
CA SER A 158 -0.06 -0.87 3.07
C SER A 158 0.91 0.26 3.37
N HIS A 159 0.63 1.44 2.82
CA HIS A 159 1.45 2.63 2.98
C HIS A 159 0.84 3.51 4.07
N TYR A 160 1.46 3.54 5.24
CA TYR A 160 1.00 4.30 6.39
C TYR A 160 1.58 5.71 6.32
N ILE A 161 0.69 6.68 6.27
CA ILE A 161 1.00 8.10 6.34
C ILE A 161 0.73 8.56 7.76
N THR A 162 1.74 9.17 8.37
CA THR A 162 1.71 9.75 9.71
C THR A 162 2.37 11.12 9.66
N SER A 163 2.28 11.92 10.72
CA SER A 163 2.97 13.20 10.79
C SER A 163 3.66 13.42 12.13
N ASP A 164 4.70 14.24 12.11
CA ASP A 164 5.32 14.75 13.33
C ASP A 164 4.37 15.79 13.98
N PRO A 165 4.09 15.69 15.29
CA PRO A 165 3.11 16.54 15.96
C PRO A 165 3.56 18.00 16.18
N GLU A 166 4.83 18.33 15.97
CA GLU A 166 5.36 19.69 16.17
C GLU A 166 5.53 20.43 14.84
N THR A 167 6.10 19.76 13.86
CA THR A 167 6.43 20.33 12.55
C THR A 167 5.32 20.14 11.52
N GLY A 168 4.46 19.13 11.70
CA GLY A 168 3.42 18.75 10.74
C GLY A 168 3.97 18.05 9.49
N ILE A 169 5.27 17.76 9.43
CA ILE A 169 5.88 17.06 8.31
C ILE A 169 5.36 15.62 8.27
N GLN A 170 4.88 15.19 7.11
CA GLN A 170 4.40 13.83 6.93
C GLN A 170 5.54 12.85 6.66
N ASN A 171 5.29 11.60 7.02
CA ASN A 171 6.10 10.46 6.64
C ASN A 171 5.17 9.36 6.09
N MET A 172 5.56 8.74 4.98
CA MET A 172 4.91 7.57 4.41
C MET A 172 5.84 6.35 4.44
N GLY A 173 5.47 5.33 5.21
CA GLY A 173 6.21 4.06 5.30
C GLY A 173 5.34 2.86 4.93
N THR A 174 5.93 1.84 4.31
CA THR A 174 5.27 0.54 4.16
C THR A 174 5.46 -0.31 5.41
N TYR A 175 4.35 -0.72 6.01
CA TYR A 175 4.32 -1.63 7.14
C TYR A 175 3.27 -2.70 6.90
N ARG A 176 3.46 -3.89 7.46
CA ARG A 176 2.41 -4.91 7.43
C ARG A 176 1.26 -4.52 8.37
N GLY A 177 0.02 -4.74 7.91
CA GLY A 177 -1.19 -4.47 8.67
C GLY A 177 -1.88 -5.75 9.11
N GLN A 178 -1.86 -6.07 10.42
CA GLN A 178 -2.59 -7.24 10.94
C GLN A 178 -4.08 -6.92 11.08
N LEU A 179 -4.96 -7.64 10.37
CA LEU A 179 -6.39 -7.46 10.59
C LEU A 179 -6.79 -8.03 11.96
N LYS A 180 -7.33 -7.19 12.84
CA LYS A 180 -7.74 -7.58 14.22
C LYS A 180 -9.25 -7.62 14.37
N THR A 181 -9.93 -6.56 13.99
CA THR A 181 -11.39 -6.42 14.01
C THR A 181 -11.83 -5.60 12.79
N PRO A 182 -13.14 -5.46 12.51
CA PRO A 182 -13.62 -4.58 11.44
C PRO A 182 -13.12 -3.12 11.53
N THR A 183 -12.66 -2.68 12.70
CA THR A 183 -12.22 -1.30 12.97
C THR A 183 -10.82 -1.20 13.58
N ARG A 184 -10.07 -2.31 13.65
CA ARG A 184 -8.70 -2.33 14.20
C ARG A 184 -7.73 -3.04 13.28
N LEU A 185 -6.66 -2.33 12.94
CA LEU A 185 -5.52 -2.82 12.17
C LEU A 185 -4.25 -2.69 13.04
N GLY A 186 -3.50 -3.78 13.19
CA GLY A 186 -2.20 -3.75 13.85
C GLY A 186 -1.13 -3.19 12.91
N MET A 187 -0.29 -2.28 13.40
CA MET A 187 0.82 -1.68 12.65
C MET A 187 2.14 -2.08 13.32
N ASN A 188 3.07 -2.62 12.54
CA ASN A 188 4.43 -2.92 13.03
C ASN A 188 5.46 -2.05 12.29
N THR A 189 6.05 -1.09 12.99
CA THR A 189 6.98 -0.11 12.44
C THR A 189 8.45 -0.56 12.42
N SER A 190 8.77 -1.80 12.82
CA SER A 190 10.15 -2.28 12.98
C SER A 190 10.98 -1.33 13.85
N THR A 191 10.67 -1.30 15.16
CA THR A 191 11.24 -0.36 16.15
C THR A 191 12.78 -0.29 16.12
N GLU A 192 13.44 -1.39 15.79
CA GLU A 192 14.88 -1.56 15.65
C GLU A 192 15.48 -0.73 14.51
N LEU A 193 14.69 -0.40 13.49
CA LEU A 193 15.10 0.41 12.35
C LEU A 193 14.84 1.91 12.56
N ARG A 194 14.12 2.27 13.64
CA ARG A 194 13.69 3.65 13.93
C ARG A 194 13.06 4.34 12.71
N THR A 195 12.14 3.65 12.05
CA THR A 195 11.44 4.19 10.87
C THR A 195 10.64 5.45 11.23
N GLY A 196 10.32 6.28 10.22
CA GLY A 196 9.63 7.56 10.43
C GLY A 196 8.32 7.42 11.21
N GLY A 197 7.49 6.43 10.87
CA GLY A 197 6.27 6.12 11.63
C GLY A 197 6.50 5.78 13.10
N TYR A 198 7.62 5.12 13.45
CA TYR A 198 7.99 4.88 14.86
C TYR A 198 8.45 6.15 15.57
N VAL A 199 9.24 6.99 14.90
CA VAL A 199 9.69 8.28 15.44
C VAL A 199 8.50 9.20 15.71
N ASN A 200 7.57 9.31 14.76
CA ASN A 200 6.33 10.05 14.93
C ASN A 200 5.51 9.50 16.11
N TRP A 201 5.36 8.17 16.21
CA TRP A 201 4.63 7.55 17.33
C TRP A 201 5.24 7.89 18.70
N LEU A 202 6.57 7.93 18.82
CA LEU A 202 7.24 8.35 20.06
C LEU A 202 6.93 9.82 20.41
N ALA A 203 6.92 10.72 19.42
CA ALA A 203 6.62 12.13 19.63
C ALA A 203 5.15 12.35 20.05
N TRP A 204 4.19 11.66 19.40
CA TRP A 204 2.78 11.68 19.82
C TRP A 204 2.57 11.08 21.21
N LYS A 205 3.29 10.00 21.52
CA LYS A 205 3.27 9.40 22.85
C LYS A 205 3.79 10.34 23.94
N GLU A 206 4.83 11.12 23.66
CA GLU A 206 5.33 12.14 24.59
C GLU A 206 4.28 13.23 24.87
N LYS A 207 3.46 13.58 23.86
CA LYS A 207 2.30 14.48 24.02
C LYS A 207 1.13 13.84 24.77
N GLY A 208 1.10 12.51 24.93
CA GLY A 208 -0.03 11.79 25.53
C GLY A 208 -1.28 11.79 24.65
N GLU A 209 -1.10 11.93 23.34
CA GLU A 209 -2.19 11.95 22.35
C GLU A 209 -2.05 10.77 21.38
N PRO A 210 -3.15 10.24 20.82
CA PRO A 210 -3.08 9.20 19.82
C PRO A 210 -2.58 9.79 18.48
N MET A 211 -1.75 9.05 17.75
CA MET A 211 -1.14 9.54 16.51
C MET A 211 -2.12 9.43 15.34
N PRO A 212 -2.46 10.52 14.62
CA PRO A 212 -3.26 10.45 13.40
C PRO A 212 -2.54 9.63 12.33
N CYS A 213 -3.30 8.78 11.63
CA CYS A 213 -2.75 7.90 10.61
C CYS A 213 -3.75 7.67 9.48
N ALA A 214 -3.24 7.62 8.25
CA ALA A 214 -3.97 7.11 7.09
C ALA A 214 -3.20 5.93 6.48
N VAL A 215 -3.91 4.89 6.04
CA VAL A 215 -3.32 3.72 5.38
C VAL A 215 -3.84 3.67 3.96
N VAL A 216 -2.92 3.74 3.00
CA VAL A 216 -3.20 3.67 1.56
C VAL A 216 -2.93 2.25 1.07
N ILE A 217 -3.91 1.63 0.43
CA ILE A 217 -3.78 0.32 -0.22
C ILE A 217 -4.20 0.48 -1.68
N GLY A 218 -3.28 0.19 -2.60
CA GLY A 218 -3.48 0.44 -4.02
C GLY A 218 -3.37 1.93 -4.35
N CYS A 219 -2.35 2.29 -5.11
CA CYS A 219 -2.06 3.67 -5.52
C CYS A 219 -1.15 3.63 -6.76
N PRO A 220 -0.82 4.78 -7.39
CA PRO A 220 0.19 4.80 -8.45
C PRO A 220 1.48 4.09 -8.00
N PRO A 221 2.08 3.19 -8.81
CA PRO A 221 3.21 2.36 -8.37
C PRO A 221 4.39 3.14 -7.79
N VAL A 222 4.67 4.34 -8.31
CA VAL A 222 5.73 5.23 -7.82
C VAL A 222 5.54 5.66 -6.38
N VAL A 223 4.31 5.79 -5.90
CA VAL A 223 3.99 6.08 -4.49
C VAL A 223 4.38 4.88 -3.63
N SER A 224 4.00 3.67 -4.04
CA SER A 224 4.38 2.45 -3.35
C SER A 224 5.90 2.27 -3.28
N TYR A 225 6.63 2.58 -4.36
CA TYR A 225 8.08 2.48 -4.34
C TYR A 225 8.73 3.53 -3.44
N ALA A 226 8.19 4.75 -3.38
CA ALA A 226 8.70 5.80 -2.50
C ALA A 226 8.53 5.43 -1.02
N SER A 227 7.42 4.77 -0.66
CA SER A 227 7.12 4.38 0.73
C SER A 227 8.07 3.34 1.35
N VAL A 228 8.90 2.66 0.54
CA VAL A 228 9.92 1.70 1.01
C VAL A 228 11.33 2.30 0.92
N GLN A 229 11.47 3.46 0.30
CA GLN A 229 12.75 4.13 0.12
C GLN A 229 13.14 4.90 1.37
N LYS A 230 14.42 4.82 1.74
CA LYS A 230 14.97 5.65 2.83
C LYS A 230 15.26 7.05 2.30
N VAL A 231 14.24 7.90 2.26
CA VAL A 231 14.41 9.32 1.93
C VAL A 231 15.03 10.07 3.13
N PRO A 232 15.79 11.15 2.89
CA PRO A 232 16.30 12.00 3.97
C PRO A 232 15.18 12.53 4.88
N GLU A 233 15.49 12.72 6.16
CA GLU A 233 14.57 13.34 7.12
C GLU A 233 14.12 14.73 6.63
N GLY A 234 12.83 15.04 6.83
CA GLY A 234 12.24 16.32 6.43
C GLY A 234 11.78 16.38 4.96
N ILE A 235 11.91 15.30 4.20
CA ILE A 235 11.37 15.17 2.84
C ILE A 235 10.19 14.20 2.88
N ASP A 236 9.03 14.62 2.34
CA ASP A 236 7.85 13.76 2.21
C ASP A 236 8.02 12.81 1.01
N GLU A 237 7.85 11.50 1.23
CA GLU A 237 7.96 10.48 0.19
C GLU A 237 6.99 10.71 -0.98
N LEU A 238 5.83 11.35 -0.77
CA LEU A 238 4.90 11.71 -1.84
C LEU A 238 5.50 12.74 -2.81
N GLU A 239 6.35 13.65 -2.31
CA GLU A 239 7.01 14.63 -3.17
C GLU A 239 8.11 13.96 -4.02
N VAL A 240 8.82 13.00 -3.44
CA VAL A 240 9.78 12.16 -4.18
C VAL A 240 9.04 11.33 -5.23
N ALA A 241 7.87 10.79 -4.91
CA ALA A 241 7.06 10.05 -5.87
C ALA A 241 6.60 10.93 -7.05
N GLY A 242 6.20 12.18 -6.81
CA GLY A 242 5.92 13.15 -7.87
C GLY A 242 7.15 13.46 -8.72
N ALA A 243 8.31 13.62 -8.09
CA ALA A 243 9.57 13.84 -8.79
C ALA A 243 10.00 12.66 -9.66
N LEU A 244 9.69 11.41 -9.27
CA LEU A 244 9.93 10.22 -10.10
C LEU A 244 9.14 10.26 -11.41
N VAL A 245 7.93 10.83 -11.42
CA VAL A 245 7.10 10.93 -12.62
C VAL A 245 7.23 12.27 -13.34
N GLY A 246 7.95 13.21 -12.74
CA GLY A 246 8.22 14.53 -13.30
C GLY A 246 7.01 15.47 -13.28
N GLU A 247 5.95 15.13 -12.54
CA GLU A 247 4.77 15.96 -12.35
C GLU A 247 4.23 15.86 -10.91
N PRO A 248 3.63 16.93 -10.35
CA PRO A 248 2.97 16.88 -9.04
C PRO A 248 1.92 15.77 -8.95
N LEU A 249 1.95 14.98 -7.89
CA LEU A 249 0.88 14.00 -7.63
C LEU A 249 -0.38 14.73 -7.13
N PRO A 250 -1.58 14.36 -7.61
CA PRO A 250 -2.82 14.87 -7.05
C PRO A 250 -3.01 14.28 -5.64
N LEU A 251 -3.09 15.14 -4.64
CA LEU A 251 -3.30 14.79 -3.24
C LEU A 251 -4.64 15.31 -2.76
N VAL A 252 -5.31 14.56 -1.91
CA VAL A 252 -6.55 14.99 -1.25
C VAL A 252 -6.37 14.92 0.26
N LYS A 253 -7.01 15.85 0.97
CA LYS A 253 -7.04 15.84 2.42
C LYS A 253 -7.97 14.72 2.91
N CYS A 254 -7.47 13.92 3.86
CA CYS A 254 -8.26 12.95 4.62
C CYS A 254 -9.49 13.60 5.26
N ARG A 255 -10.53 12.81 5.50
CA ARG A 255 -11.84 13.31 5.97
C ARG A 255 -11.89 13.47 7.49
N THR A 256 -11.18 12.61 8.21
CA THR A 256 -11.26 12.45 9.67
C THR A 256 -9.95 12.77 10.39
N VAL A 257 -8.83 12.76 9.67
CA VAL A 257 -7.49 13.13 10.17
C VAL A 257 -6.86 14.22 9.30
N ASP A 258 -5.96 15.03 9.87
CA ASP A 258 -5.30 16.13 9.15
C ASP A 258 -4.05 15.63 8.41
N LEU A 259 -4.26 14.76 7.42
CA LEU A 259 -3.23 14.20 6.55
C LEU A 259 -3.63 14.32 5.08
N MET A 260 -2.65 14.27 4.19
CA MET A 260 -2.80 14.25 2.74
C MET A 260 -2.50 12.85 2.22
N VAL A 261 -3.38 12.32 1.36
CA VAL A 261 -3.23 11.01 0.69
C VAL A 261 -3.27 11.19 -0.83
N PRO A 262 -2.72 10.25 -1.63
CA PRO A 262 -2.91 10.25 -3.07
C PRO A 262 -4.40 10.22 -3.42
N ALA A 263 -4.86 11.19 -4.20
CA ALA A 263 -6.27 11.29 -4.62
C ALA A 263 -6.73 10.11 -5.50
N GLU A 264 -5.76 9.33 -6.01
CA GLU A 264 -5.94 8.17 -6.89
C GLU A 264 -5.74 6.84 -6.14
N ALA A 265 -5.71 6.86 -4.81
CA ALA A 265 -5.70 5.64 -4.02
C ALA A 265 -6.98 4.82 -4.26
N GLU A 266 -6.86 3.49 -4.27
CA GLU A 266 -8.02 2.59 -4.37
C GLU A 266 -8.73 2.49 -3.02
N ILE A 267 -7.97 2.41 -1.93
CA ILE A 267 -8.48 2.27 -0.57
C ILE A 267 -7.67 3.18 0.36
N VAL A 268 -8.38 3.99 1.14
CA VAL A 268 -7.80 4.77 2.24
C VAL A 268 -8.51 4.40 3.54
N ILE A 269 -7.74 4.00 4.54
CA ILE A 269 -8.24 3.71 5.90
C ILE A 269 -7.73 4.82 6.81
N GLU A 270 -8.63 5.58 7.42
CA GLU A 270 -8.27 6.66 8.33
C GLU A 270 -8.52 6.27 9.79
N GLY A 271 -7.66 6.74 10.69
CA GLY A 271 -7.85 6.52 12.12
C GLY A 271 -6.67 7.02 12.94
N TYR A 272 -6.51 6.41 14.12
CA TYR A 272 -5.47 6.79 15.06
C TYR A 272 -4.70 5.57 15.56
N VAL A 273 -3.39 5.72 15.71
CA VAL A 273 -2.51 4.74 16.35
C VAL A 273 -2.45 5.06 17.84
N ASP A 274 -2.82 4.07 18.66
CA ASP A 274 -2.81 4.17 20.11
C ASP A 274 -1.36 4.32 20.64
N THR A 275 -1.15 5.28 21.54
CA THR A 275 0.15 5.58 22.15
C THR A 275 0.34 4.97 23.54
N GLU A 276 -0.72 4.42 24.13
CA GLU A 276 -0.75 3.80 25.45
C GLU A 276 -0.80 2.27 25.38
N TYR A 277 -1.61 1.74 24.46
CA TYR A 277 -1.86 0.31 24.32
C TYR A 277 -1.09 -0.31 23.14
N LEU A 278 -0.35 -1.37 23.44
CA LEU A 278 0.29 -2.23 22.44
C LEU A 278 -0.31 -3.62 22.52
N GLU A 279 -0.52 -4.24 21.36
CA GLU A 279 -1.04 -5.61 21.25
C GLU A 279 0.00 -6.52 20.60
N PRO A 280 0.08 -7.81 20.97
CA PRO A 280 0.87 -8.78 20.23
C PRO A 280 0.50 -8.83 18.75
N GLU A 281 1.53 -8.90 17.91
CA GLU A 281 1.47 -9.07 16.46
C GLU A 281 2.36 -10.26 16.08
N ALA A 282 2.11 -10.89 14.92
CA ALA A 282 2.78 -12.11 14.45
C ALA A 282 2.39 -13.41 15.23
N PRO A 283 2.80 -14.62 14.78
CA PRO A 283 3.73 -14.89 13.69
C PRO A 283 3.31 -14.46 12.28
N PHE A 284 4.30 -14.11 11.45
CA PHE A 284 4.16 -13.78 10.03
C PHE A 284 5.38 -14.25 9.21
N GLY A 285 5.16 -14.68 7.96
CA GLY A 285 6.24 -15.03 7.03
C GLY A 285 7.08 -13.83 6.56
N GLU A 286 8.31 -13.72 7.04
CA GLU A 286 9.21 -12.59 6.80
C GLU A 286 10.02 -12.70 5.50
N SER A 287 10.53 -11.55 5.04
CA SER A 287 11.35 -11.41 3.83
C SER A 287 12.61 -12.29 3.81
N HIS A 288 13.15 -12.63 4.98
CA HIS A 288 14.31 -13.51 5.14
C HIS A 288 13.99 -15.01 5.00
N GLY A 289 12.73 -15.35 4.71
CA GLY A 289 12.29 -16.73 4.42
C GLY A 289 11.92 -17.57 5.65
N HIS A 290 11.71 -16.94 6.82
CA HIS A 290 11.32 -17.60 8.06
C HIS A 290 10.01 -17.01 8.59
N VAL A 291 9.27 -17.78 9.39
CA VAL A 291 8.09 -17.29 10.11
C VAL A 291 8.54 -16.94 11.53
N ASN A 292 8.34 -15.69 11.92
CA ASN A 292 8.65 -15.17 13.25
C ASN A 292 7.37 -14.68 13.90
#